data_AF-A0A3N2I989-F1
#
_entry.id   AF-A0A3N2I989-F1
#
_cell.length_a   1.000
_cell.length_b   1.000
_cell.length_c   1.000
_cell.angle_alpha   90.00
_cell.angle_beta   90.00
_cell.angle_gamma   90.00
#
_symmetry.space_group_name_H-M   'P 1'
#
loop_
_entity.id
_entity.type
_entity.pdbx_description
1 polymer ?
#
loop_
_entity_poly.entity_id
_entity_poly.type
_entity_poly.pdbx_seq_one_letter_code
_entity_poly.pdbx_strand_id
1 'polypeptide(L)'
;MRNLDTSPPTLPVHPRPVPARQRRRPAVVLAVVAGAVAFSLVVLLAVAVAVSRAATTGGPGGAGRLLGTAAVGAAPGRDDATGEAGGVVPPGTSPFDEDVPAVSGLDPRLLDAVRRATADATADGVVVVVNGGWRSSAYQEQLLDDAVEQYGSRTEAARWVATPETSAHVQGDAVDVGSWDATSWFSEHGAAYGLCQIYENESWHYELRPEAVEQGCPPMFRDPTDDPRMNP
;
A
#
# COMPACT_ATOMS: atom_id res chain seq x y z
N MET A 1 85.47 -7.38 10.33
CA MET A 1 84.11 -6.91 10.68
C MET A 1 83.19 -7.21 9.51
N ARG A 2 82.38 -8.28 9.59
CA ARG A 2 81.45 -8.70 8.53
C ARG A 2 80.05 -8.23 8.94
N ASN A 3 79.47 -7.32 8.17
CA ASN A 3 78.08 -6.89 8.33
C ASN A 3 77.16 -8.03 7.90
N LEU A 4 76.35 -8.54 8.84
CA LEU A 4 75.26 -9.47 8.54
C LEU A 4 74.02 -8.65 8.24
N ASP A 5 73.69 -8.59 6.95
CA ASP A 5 72.46 -8.03 6.41
C ASP A 5 71.28 -8.91 6.86
N THR A 6 70.33 -8.32 7.58
CA THR A 6 69.13 -9.00 8.12
C THR A 6 67.90 -8.39 7.47
N SER A 7 67.64 -8.80 6.23
CA SER A 7 66.35 -8.56 5.57
C SER A 7 65.47 -9.81 5.67
N PRO A 8 64.20 -9.70 6.12
CA PRO A 8 63.29 -10.84 6.18
C PRO A 8 62.77 -11.22 4.77
N PRO A 9 62.39 -12.50 4.54
CA PRO A 9 61.89 -12.94 3.24
C PRO A 9 60.47 -12.39 2.97
N THR A 10 60.29 -11.80 1.79
CA THR A 10 58.98 -11.39 1.25
C THR A 10 58.17 -12.62 0.83
N LEU A 11 56.99 -12.83 1.43
CA LEU A 11 56.04 -13.86 1.00
C LEU A 11 55.30 -13.44 -0.29
N PRO A 12 54.99 -14.38 -1.20
CA PRO A 12 54.23 -14.09 -2.41
C PRO A 12 52.76 -13.77 -2.08
N VAL A 13 52.28 -12.64 -2.59
CA VAL A 13 50.87 -12.23 -2.51
C VAL A 13 50.11 -12.90 -3.65
N HIS A 14 49.21 -13.85 -3.34
CA HIS A 14 48.26 -14.37 -4.31
C HIS A 14 47.13 -13.36 -4.55
N PRO A 15 46.79 -13.01 -5.81
CA PRO A 15 45.65 -12.15 -6.09
C PRO A 15 44.35 -12.87 -5.70
N ARG A 16 43.49 -12.19 -4.93
CA ARG A 16 42.15 -12.68 -4.61
C ARG A 16 41.28 -12.68 -5.88
N PRO A 17 40.45 -13.72 -6.11
CA PRO A 17 39.52 -13.72 -7.24
C PRO A 17 38.49 -12.60 -7.08
N VAL A 18 38.33 -11.78 -8.12
CA VAL A 18 37.27 -10.77 -8.21
C VAL A 18 35.94 -11.49 -8.40
N PRO A 19 34.90 -11.23 -7.58
CA PRO A 19 33.60 -11.84 -7.78
C PRO A 19 33.02 -11.38 -9.12
N ALA A 20 32.65 -12.35 -9.96
CA ALA A 20 32.02 -12.08 -11.25
C ALA A 20 30.69 -11.34 -11.02
N ARG A 21 30.54 -10.18 -11.66
CA ARG A 21 29.33 -9.34 -11.62
C ARG A 21 28.15 -10.15 -12.17
N GLN A 22 27.31 -10.66 -11.27
CA GLN A 22 26.13 -11.45 -11.60
C GLN A 22 25.16 -10.56 -12.37
N ARG A 23 25.08 -10.72 -13.69
CA ARG A 23 24.11 -10.02 -14.55
C ARG A 23 22.71 -10.47 -14.11
N ARG A 24 21.99 -9.64 -13.35
CA ARG A 24 20.58 -9.86 -13.00
C ARG A 24 19.81 -10.05 -14.32
N ARG A 25 19.12 -11.18 -14.45
CA ARG A 25 18.48 -11.63 -15.69
C ARG A 25 17.30 -10.70 -16.02
N PRO A 26 17.22 -10.12 -17.24
CA PRO A 26 16.18 -9.14 -17.62
C PRO A 26 14.74 -9.68 -17.59
N ALA A 27 14.55 -10.99 -17.40
CA ALA A 27 13.24 -11.63 -17.34
C ALA A 27 12.41 -11.26 -16.10
N VAL A 28 13.05 -10.92 -14.96
CA VAL A 28 12.32 -10.54 -13.73
C VAL A 28 11.67 -9.17 -13.86
N VAL A 29 12.37 -8.21 -14.50
CA VAL A 29 11.84 -6.86 -14.76
C VAL A 29 10.64 -6.91 -15.71
N LEU A 30 10.67 -7.81 -16.70
CA LEU A 30 9.57 -7.96 -17.65
C LEU A 30 8.28 -8.48 -17.00
N ALA A 31 8.40 -9.35 -15.98
CA ALA A 31 7.25 -9.91 -15.28
C ALA A 31 6.58 -8.89 -14.34
N VAL A 32 7.36 -8.06 -13.65
CA VAL A 32 6.84 -6.99 -12.77
C VAL A 32 6.10 -5.92 -13.58
N VAL A 33 6.66 -5.51 -14.72
CA VAL A 33 6.01 -4.54 -15.62
C VAL A 33 4.71 -5.10 -16.21
N ALA A 34 4.68 -6.38 -16.59
CA ALA A 34 3.47 -7.01 -17.09
C ALA A 34 2.35 -7.08 -16.03
N GLY A 35 2.70 -7.33 -14.76
CA GLY A 35 1.76 -7.32 -13.63
C GLY A 35 1.15 -5.93 -13.37
N ALA A 36 1.98 -4.88 -13.34
CA ALA A 36 1.52 -3.52 -13.11
C ALA A 36 0.61 -2.99 -14.25
N VAL A 37 0.91 -3.36 -15.50
CA VAL A 37 0.07 -3.01 -16.65
C VAL A 37 -1.26 -3.76 -16.62
N ALA A 38 -1.26 -5.05 -16.25
CA ALA A 38 -2.50 -5.82 -16.12
C ALA A 38 -3.42 -5.25 -15.03
N PHE A 39 -2.87 -4.88 -13.87
CA PHE A 39 -3.62 -4.23 -12.79
C PHE A 39 -4.21 -2.88 -13.22
N SER A 40 -3.41 -2.04 -13.89
CA SER A 40 -3.86 -0.75 -14.40
C SER A 40 -4.99 -0.88 -15.44
N LEU A 41 -4.94 -1.90 -16.29
CA LEU A 41 -5.97 -2.16 -17.31
C LEU A 41 -7.28 -2.68 -16.70
N VAL A 42 -7.23 -3.48 -15.63
CA VAL A 42 -8.42 -3.96 -14.91
C VAL A 42 -9.13 -2.79 -14.20
N VAL A 43 -8.37 -1.92 -13.53
CA VAL A 43 -8.91 -0.71 -12.89
C VAL A 43 -9.57 0.22 -13.91
N LEU A 44 -8.93 0.45 -15.06
CA LEU A 44 -9.50 1.28 -16.14
C LEU A 44 -10.79 0.68 -16.72
N LEU A 45 -10.87 -0.65 -16.86
CA LEU A 45 -12.06 -1.32 -17.38
C LEU A 45 -13.23 -1.26 -16.38
N ALA A 46 -12.96 -1.43 -15.08
CA ALA A 46 -13.98 -1.33 -14.02
C ALA A 46 -14.62 0.07 -13.97
N VAL A 47 -13.80 1.13 -14.09
CA VAL A 47 -14.29 2.53 -14.11
C VAL A 47 -15.16 2.81 -15.33
N ALA A 48 -14.79 2.35 -16.53
CA ALA A 48 -15.56 2.57 -17.75
C ALA A 48 -16.97 1.93 -17.70
N VAL A 49 -17.08 0.76 -17.07
CA VAL A 49 -18.36 0.06 -16.88
C VAL A 49 -19.27 0.81 -15.88
N ALA A 50 -18.71 1.40 -14.82
CA ALA A 50 -19.46 2.18 -13.85
C ALA A 50 -20.06 3.46 -14.45
N VAL A 51 -19.26 4.21 -15.24
CA VAL A 51 -19.74 5.44 -15.91
C VAL A 51 -20.85 5.14 -16.92
N SER A 52 -20.77 4.01 -17.63
CA SER A 52 -21.78 3.61 -18.61
C SER A 52 -23.13 3.26 -17.98
N ARG A 53 -23.14 2.74 -16.74
CA ARG A 53 -24.38 2.43 -16.01
C ARG A 53 -25.07 3.69 -15.47
N ALA A 54 -24.29 4.67 -15.00
CA ALA A 54 -24.82 5.93 -14.48
C ALA A 54 -25.53 6.77 -15.57
N ALA A 55 -25.14 6.63 -16.84
CA ALA A 55 -25.74 7.38 -17.94
C ALA A 55 -27.15 6.89 -18.36
N THR A 56 -27.62 5.74 -17.85
CA THR A 56 -28.86 5.10 -18.35
C THR A 56 -30.10 5.28 -17.46
N THR A 57 -30.00 5.89 -16.28
CA THR A 57 -31.10 5.94 -15.29
C THR A 57 -31.68 7.34 -15.01
N GLY A 58 -31.38 8.34 -15.84
CA GLY A 58 -31.94 9.70 -15.70
C GLY A 58 -33.35 9.85 -16.30
N GLY A 59 -34.40 9.47 -15.57
CA GLY A 59 -35.80 9.82 -15.87
C GLY A 59 -36.42 10.69 -14.77
N PRO A 60 -37.17 11.77 -15.06
CA PRO A 60 -37.66 12.69 -14.03
C PRO A 60 -39.09 12.37 -13.58
N GLY A 61 -39.35 12.54 -12.28
CA GLY A 61 -40.67 12.95 -11.79
C GLY A 61 -41.23 12.14 -10.61
N GLY A 62 -41.58 12.84 -9.52
CA GLY A 62 -42.51 12.31 -8.52
C GLY A 62 -42.32 12.87 -7.12
N ALA A 63 -42.77 14.09 -6.87
CA ALA A 63 -42.96 14.63 -5.53
C ALA A 63 -44.01 13.80 -4.76
N GLY A 64 -43.74 13.47 -3.48
CA GLY A 64 -44.77 12.86 -2.64
C GLY A 64 -44.31 12.35 -1.27
N ARG A 65 -44.43 13.25 -0.28
CA ARG A 65 -44.98 12.99 1.08
C ARG A 65 -44.01 12.58 2.21
N LEU A 66 -43.82 13.56 3.10
CA LEU A 66 -43.37 13.44 4.48
C LEU A 66 -44.21 12.46 5.30
N LEU A 67 -43.55 11.66 6.15
CA LEU A 67 -43.96 11.29 7.51
C LEU A 67 -42.74 10.68 8.21
N GLY A 68 -42.33 11.28 9.33
CA GLY A 68 -41.12 10.92 10.05
C GLY A 68 -41.24 9.67 10.91
N THR A 69 -40.11 9.01 11.11
CA THR A 69 -39.79 8.14 12.25
C THR A 69 -38.30 8.23 12.52
N ALA A 70 -37.96 8.19 13.81
CA ALA A 70 -36.63 8.42 14.38
C ALA A 70 -35.49 7.66 13.67
N ALA A 71 -34.35 8.34 13.55
CA ALA A 71 -33.08 7.78 13.14
C ALA A 71 -32.66 6.69 14.12
N VAL A 72 -32.94 5.43 13.76
CA VAL A 72 -32.17 4.28 14.22
C VAL A 72 -31.13 4.09 13.14
N GLY A 73 -29.85 4.08 13.51
CA GLY A 73 -28.72 3.94 12.59
C GLY A 73 -28.95 2.80 11.63
N ALA A 74 -29.33 3.12 10.39
CA ALA A 74 -29.33 2.16 9.31
C ALA A 74 -27.87 1.81 9.10
N ALA A 75 -27.52 0.55 9.34
CA ALA A 75 -26.26 0.03 8.82
C ALA A 75 -26.22 0.40 7.32
N PRO A 76 -25.10 0.94 6.82
CA PRO A 76 -24.97 1.29 5.42
C PRO A 76 -25.45 0.14 4.54
N GLY A 77 -26.15 0.44 3.45
CA GLY A 77 -26.51 -0.58 2.48
C GLY A 77 -25.23 -1.30 2.01
N ARG A 78 -25.33 -2.54 1.54
CA ARG A 78 -24.14 -3.27 1.06
C ARG A 78 -23.36 -2.44 0.02
N ASP A 79 -24.08 -1.72 -0.84
CA ASP A 79 -23.50 -0.82 -1.84
C ASP A 79 -22.78 0.39 -1.23
N ASP A 80 -23.28 0.94 -0.12
CA ASP A 80 -22.61 2.03 0.60
C ASP A 80 -21.35 1.51 1.31
N ALA A 81 -21.44 0.32 1.92
CA ALA A 81 -20.34 -0.31 2.64
C ALA A 81 -19.20 -0.78 1.72
N THR A 82 -19.44 -0.89 0.41
CA THR A 82 -18.42 -1.19 -0.61
C THR A 82 -18.15 -0.03 -1.57
N GLY A 83 -18.79 1.13 -1.35
CA GLY A 83 -18.56 2.38 -2.07
C GLY A 83 -17.60 3.32 -1.34
N GLU A 84 -17.68 4.63 -1.61
CA GLU A 84 -16.82 5.64 -0.96
C GLU A 84 -17.00 5.65 0.57
N ALA A 85 -18.23 5.50 1.06
CA ALA A 85 -18.52 5.33 2.49
C ALA A 85 -17.87 4.07 3.09
N GLY A 86 -17.60 3.07 2.25
CA GLY A 86 -16.89 1.85 2.56
C GLY A 86 -15.36 1.94 2.49
N GLY A 87 -14.80 3.08 2.07
CA GLY A 87 -13.36 3.28 1.92
C GLY A 87 -12.83 3.14 0.49
N VAL A 88 -13.69 3.14 -0.53
CA VAL A 88 -13.23 3.34 -1.92
C VAL A 88 -12.63 4.74 -2.02
N VAL A 89 -11.42 4.83 -2.59
CA VAL A 89 -10.66 6.09 -2.67
C VAL A 89 -10.90 6.79 -4.01
N PRO A 90 -11.44 8.02 -4.02
CA PRO A 90 -11.51 8.82 -5.23
C PRO A 90 -10.12 9.09 -5.84
N PRO A 91 -9.99 9.17 -7.18
CA PRO A 91 -8.70 9.46 -7.80
C PRO A 91 -8.15 10.82 -7.36
N GLY A 92 -6.88 10.84 -6.98
CA GLY A 92 -6.18 12.06 -6.58
C GLY A 92 -6.42 12.50 -5.12
N THR A 93 -7.06 11.65 -4.30
CA THR A 93 -7.23 11.91 -2.87
C THR A 93 -5.89 12.20 -2.20
N SER A 94 -5.84 13.31 -1.49
CA SER A 94 -4.74 13.75 -0.66
C SER A 94 -4.91 13.24 0.79
N PRO A 95 -3.81 13.03 1.54
CA PRO A 95 -3.90 12.81 2.99
C PRO A 95 -4.56 13.94 3.79
N PHE A 96 -4.83 15.09 3.17
CA PHE A 96 -5.53 16.23 3.78
C PHE A 96 -7.04 16.24 3.53
N ASP A 97 -7.58 15.34 2.71
CA ASP A 97 -9.01 15.30 2.34
C ASP A 97 -9.83 14.57 3.42
N GLU A 98 -10.12 15.27 4.53
CA GLU A 98 -10.83 14.72 5.71
C GLU A 98 -12.30 14.35 5.46
N ASP A 99 -12.87 14.76 4.35
CA ASP A 99 -14.21 14.37 3.93
C ASP A 99 -14.25 13.01 3.24
N VAL A 100 -13.10 12.45 2.85
CA VAL A 100 -12.98 11.12 2.26
C VAL A 100 -12.89 10.06 3.37
N PRO A 101 -13.84 9.10 3.48
CA PRO A 101 -13.86 8.11 4.55
C PRO A 101 -12.58 7.27 4.68
N ALA A 102 -11.94 6.96 3.55
CA ALA A 102 -10.66 6.26 3.54
C ALA A 102 -9.52 7.04 4.23
N VAL A 103 -9.58 8.37 4.25
CA VAL A 103 -8.62 9.22 4.95
C VAL A 103 -9.06 9.45 6.40
N SER A 104 -10.32 9.83 6.61
CA SER A 104 -10.85 10.16 7.94
C SER A 104 -10.95 8.95 8.88
N GLY A 105 -11.01 7.74 8.33
CA GLY A 105 -11.06 6.50 9.10
C GLY A 105 -9.70 5.95 9.53
N LEU A 106 -8.59 6.56 9.10
CA LEU A 106 -7.25 6.17 9.54
C LEU A 106 -7.08 6.44 11.04
N ASP A 107 -6.22 5.65 11.69
CA ASP A 107 -5.76 5.96 13.04
C ASP A 107 -5.19 7.39 13.05
N PRO A 108 -5.62 8.26 13.99
CA PRO A 108 -5.20 9.66 14.00
C PRO A 108 -3.69 9.86 14.07
N ARG A 109 -2.93 8.95 14.70
CA ARG A 109 -1.47 9.04 14.77
C ARG A 109 -0.83 8.65 13.45
N LEU A 110 -1.38 7.64 12.76
CA LEU A 110 -0.96 7.32 11.40
C LEU A 110 -1.22 8.50 10.46
N LEU A 111 -2.43 9.06 10.47
CA LEU A 111 -2.80 10.18 9.62
C LEU A 111 -1.89 11.41 9.85
N ASP A 112 -1.58 11.73 11.11
CA ASP A 112 -0.62 12.79 11.44
C ASP A 112 0.77 12.52 10.87
N ALA A 113 1.29 11.30 11.00
CA ALA A 113 2.58 10.92 10.44
C ALA A 113 2.61 11.04 8.92
N VAL A 114 1.57 10.54 8.24
CA VAL A 114 1.43 10.63 6.78
C VAL A 114 1.38 12.09 6.32
N ARG A 115 0.67 12.97 7.04
CA ARG A 115 0.59 14.40 6.70
C ARG A 115 1.91 15.13 6.86
N ARG A 116 2.65 14.85 7.94
CA ARG A 116 4.00 15.40 8.14
C ARG A 116 4.95 14.95 7.03
N ALA A 117 4.97 13.65 6.73
CA ALA A 117 5.74 13.10 5.62
C ALA A 117 5.35 13.73 4.28
N THR A 118 4.04 13.91 4.04
CA THR A 118 3.52 14.52 2.81
C THR A 118 3.92 15.97 2.64
N ALA A 119 3.94 16.76 3.72
CA ALA A 119 4.37 18.15 3.67
C ALA A 119 5.83 18.28 3.23
N ASP A 120 6.71 17.42 3.78
CA ASP A 120 8.13 17.42 3.44
C ASP A 120 8.38 16.83 2.04
N ALA A 121 7.68 15.76 1.65
CA ALA A 121 7.71 15.24 0.29
C ALA A 121 7.29 16.31 -0.75
N THR A 122 6.27 17.10 -0.43
CA THR A 122 5.80 18.21 -1.29
C THR A 122 6.87 19.30 -1.40
N ALA A 123 7.61 19.59 -0.33
CA ALA A 123 8.72 20.53 -0.37
C ALA A 123 9.87 20.04 -1.28
N ASP A 124 10.03 18.72 -1.41
CA ASP A 124 10.94 18.07 -2.36
C ASP A 124 10.36 17.92 -3.78
N GLY A 125 9.13 18.42 -4.02
CA GLY A 125 8.46 18.37 -5.32
C GLY A 125 7.76 17.05 -5.63
N VAL A 126 7.56 16.18 -4.63
CA VAL A 126 6.87 14.90 -4.75
C VAL A 126 5.40 15.06 -4.35
N VAL A 127 4.48 14.71 -5.27
CA VAL A 127 3.04 14.70 -4.99
C VAL A 127 2.67 13.37 -4.34
N VAL A 128 2.06 13.44 -3.16
CA VAL A 128 1.56 12.26 -2.44
C VAL A 128 0.06 12.16 -2.60
N VAL A 129 -0.40 11.01 -3.07
CA VAL A 129 -1.83 10.65 -3.13
C VAL A 129 -2.06 9.37 -2.33
N VAL A 130 -3.26 9.21 -1.80
CA VAL A 130 -3.72 7.99 -1.16
C VAL A 130 -4.43 7.15 -2.22
N ASN A 131 -4.04 5.88 -2.35
CA ASN A 131 -4.71 4.88 -3.19
C ASN A 131 -5.54 3.88 -2.37
N GLY A 132 -5.28 3.81 -1.07
CA GLY A 132 -5.96 2.95 -0.11
C GLY A 132 -5.77 3.51 1.30
N GLY A 133 -6.81 3.51 2.10
CA GLY A 133 -6.75 3.99 3.48
C GLY A 133 -7.61 3.10 4.36
N TRP A 134 -8.38 3.68 5.27
CA TRP A 134 -9.39 2.92 5.97
C TRP A 134 -10.41 2.29 5.02
N ARG A 135 -10.85 1.08 5.33
CA ARG A 135 -11.93 0.39 4.61
C ARG A 135 -12.83 -0.39 5.54
N SER A 136 -14.09 -0.53 5.14
CA SER A 136 -15.04 -1.38 5.85
C SER A 136 -14.69 -2.87 5.69
N SER A 137 -15.13 -3.70 6.63
CA SER A 137 -15.01 -5.16 6.50
C SER A 137 -15.73 -5.72 5.27
N ALA A 138 -16.84 -5.10 4.86
CA ALA A 138 -17.59 -5.53 3.67
C ALA A 138 -16.83 -5.23 2.37
N TYR A 139 -16.20 -4.06 2.29
CA TYR A 139 -15.33 -3.72 1.16
C TYR A 139 -14.10 -4.63 1.15
N GLN A 140 -13.54 -4.95 2.32
CA GLN A 140 -12.43 -5.88 2.41
C GLN A 140 -12.78 -7.29 1.93
N GLU A 141 -13.94 -7.83 2.31
CA GLU A 141 -14.37 -9.15 1.82
C GLU A 141 -14.57 -9.13 0.30
N GLN A 142 -15.12 -8.05 -0.26
CA GLN A 142 -15.25 -7.91 -1.71
C GLN A 142 -13.87 -7.94 -2.40
N LEU A 143 -12.87 -7.19 -1.90
CA LEU A 143 -11.52 -7.21 -2.45
C LEU A 143 -10.88 -8.61 -2.38
N LEU A 144 -11.15 -9.35 -1.29
CA LEU A 144 -10.67 -10.72 -1.15
C LEU A 144 -11.34 -11.66 -2.16
N ASP A 145 -12.66 -11.56 -2.33
CA ASP A 145 -13.39 -12.35 -3.32
C ASP A 145 -12.91 -12.05 -4.75
N ASP A 146 -12.69 -10.78 -5.10
CA ASP A 146 -12.14 -10.33 -6.39
C ASP A 146 -10.72 -10.91 -6.60
N ALA A 147 -9.88 -10.90 -5.56
CA ALA A 147 -8.55 -11.50 -5.61
C ALA A 147 -8.60 -13.03 -5.76
N VAL A 148 -9.57 -13.71 -5.15
CA VAL A 148 -9.78 -15.16 -5.34
C VAL A 148 -10.19 -15.46 -6.77
N GLU A 149 -11.05 -14.65 -7.37
CA GLU A 149 -11.41 -14.79 -8.79
C GLU A 149 -10.18 -14.60 -9.69
N GLN A 150 -9.35 -13.59 -9.38
CA GLN A 150 -8.15 -13.29 -10.16
C GLN A 150 -7.03 -14.34 -10.03
N TYR A 151 -6.75 -14.81 -8.81
CA TYR A 151 -5.63 -15.69 -8.51
C TYR A 151 -6.03 -17.17 -8.38
N GLY A 152 -7.32 -17.47 -8.48
CA GLY A 152 -7.89 -18.82 -8.55
C GLY A 152 -8.05 -19.54 -7.22
N SER A 153 -7.52 -19.02 -6.11
CA SER A 153 -7.72 -19.59 -4.78
C SER A 153 -7.48 -18.58 -3.66
N ARG A 154 -8.07 -18.83 -2.48
CA ARG A 154 -7.79 -18.05 -1.26
C ARG A 154 -6.32 -18.11 -0.86
N THR A 155 -5.63 -19.23 -1.10
CA THR A 155 -4.20 -19.37 -0.81
C THR A 155 -3.33 -18.43 -1.66
N GLU A 156 -3.59 -18.34 -2.95
CA GLU A 156 -2.83 -17.43 -3.82
C GLU A 156 -3.23 -15.96 -3.59
N ALA A 157 -4.53 -15.70 -3.35
CA ALA A 157 -5.02 -14.36 -3.05
C ALA A 157 -4.45 -13.78 -1.74
N ALA A 158 -4.21 -14.63 -0.73
CA ALA A 158 -3.66 -14.23 0.56
C ALA A 158 -2.26 -13.58 0.48
N ARG A 159 -1.57 -13.70 -0.66
CA ARG A 159 -0.30 -13.02 -0.93
C ARG A 159 -0.44 -11.54 -1.29
N TRP A 160 -1.69 -11.06 -1.43
CA TRP A 160 -2.01 -9.71 -1.90
C TRP A 160 -3.16 -9.06 -1.11
N VAL A 161 -4.11 -9.86 -0.61
CA VAL A 161 -5.30 -9.35 0.07
C VAL A 161 -5.55 -10.12 1.37
N ALA A 162 -5.51 -9.40 2.49
CA ALA A 162 -5.83 -9.94 3.81
C ALA A 162 -7.33 -10.25 3.98
N THR A 163 -7.67 -11.03 5.00
CA THR A 163 -9.07 -11.21 5.42
C THR A 163 -9.63 -9.93 6.06
N PRO A 164 -10.96 -9.75 6.14
CA PRO A 164 -11.55 -8.67 6.91
C PRO A 164 -11.08 -8.60 8.37
N GLU A 165 -10.83 -9.75 8.98
CA GLU A 165 -10.42 -9.86 10.39
C GLU A 165 -8.97 -9.42 10.61
N THR A 166 -8.09 -9.63 9.63
CA THR A 166 -6.64 -9.41 9.79
C THR A 166 -6.13 -8.16 9.07
N SER A 167 -6.95 -7.50 8.26
CA SER A 167 -6.52 -6.33 7.48
C SER A 167 -6.21 -5.12 8.37
N ALA A 168 -4.99 -4.57 8.24
CA ALA A 168 -4.60 -3.34 8.93
C ALA A 168 -5.44 -2.13 8.47
N HIS A 169 -5.83 -2.09 7.20
CA HIS A 169 -6.71 -1.03 6.68
C HIS A 169 -8.12 -1.07 7.29
N VAL A 170 -8.65 -2.26 7.63
CA VAL A 170 -9.94 -2.35 8.35
C VAL A 170 -9.84 -1.75 9.75
N GLN A 171 -8.67 -1.89 10.38
CA GLN A 171 -8.34 -1.29 11.68
C GLN A 171 -7.99 0.20 11.57
N GLY A 172 -7.79 0.74 10.36
CA GLY A 172 -7.30 2.11 10.14
C GLY A 172 -5.79 2.28 10.32
N ASP A 173 -5.04 1.17 10.46
CA ASP A 173 -3.62 1.16 10.82
C ASP A 173 -2.67 1.10 9.61
N ALA A 174 -3.21 1.16 8.39
CA ALA A 174 -2.43 1.13 7.15
C ALA A 174 -2.92 2.15 6.12
N VAL A 175 -1.99 2.62 5.30
CA VAL A 175 -2.23 3.50 4.15
C VAL A 175 -1.44 3.00 2.94
N ASP A 176 -2.10 3.02 1.79
CA ASP A 176 -1.47 2.78 0.50
C ASP A 176 -1.19 4.11 -0.19
N VAL A 177 0.08 4.44 -0.35
CA VAL A 177 0.53 5.67 -1.01
C VAL A 177 0.70 5.41 -2.52
N GLY A 178 0.15 6.31 -3.33
CA GLY A 178 0.18 6.22 -4.78
C GLY A 178 1.34 6.95 -5.44
N SER A 179 1.62 6.57 -6.69
CA SER A 179 2.76 6.97 -7.55
C SER A 179 4.10 6.39 -7.14
N TRP A 180 4.94 6.09 -8.14
CA TRP A 180 6.28 5.57 -7.90
C TRP A 180 7.14 6.56 -7.11
N ASP A 181 7.08 7.85 -7.45
CA ASP A 181 7.88 8.90 -6.82
C ASP A 181 7.56 9.03 -5.33
N ALA A 182 6.28 9.01 -4.94
CA ALA A 182 5.91 9.04 -3.53
C ALA A 182 6.33 7.77 -2.79
N THR A 183 6.14 6.58 -3.36
CA THR A 183 6.60 5.33 -2.72
C THR A 183 8.13 5.28 -2.58
N SER A 184 8.88 5.81 -3.55
CA SER A 184 10.33 5.94 -3.46
C SER A 184 10.73 6.89 -2.33
N TRP A 185 10.08 8.06 -2.26
CA TRP A 185 10.33 9.03 -1.20
C TRP A 185 10.00 8.45 0.19
N PHE A 186 8.85 7.80 0.34
CA PHE A 186 8.46 7.17 1.61
C PHE A 186 9.40 6.01 1.99
N SER A 187 9.91 5.24 1.03
CA SER A 187 10.91 4.21 1.31
C SER A 187 12.23 4.79 1.84
N GLU A 188 12.62 5.99 1.39
CA GLU A 188 13.88 6.63 1.79
C GLU A 188 13.74 7.45 3.08
N HIS A 189 12.59 8.09 3.29
CA HIS A 189 12.37 9.09 4.33
C HIS A 189 11.35 8.68 5.40
N GLY A 190 10.50 7.69 5.13
CA GLY A 190 9.33 7.35 5.95
C GLY A 190 9.68 7.00 7.41
N ALA A 191 10.82 6.34 7.63
CA ALA A 191 11.26 5.96 8.98
C ALA A 191 11.37 7.16 9.94
N ALA A 192 11.75 8.35 9.45
CA ALA A 192 11.84 9.57 10.26
C ALA A 192 10.47 10.03 10.82
N TYR A 193 9.37 9.54 10.23
CA TYR A 193 7.99 9.81 10.66
C TYR A 193 7.37 8.60 11.37
N GLY A 194 8.11 7.50 11.49
CA GLY A 194 7.59 6.21 11.95
C GLY A 194 6.79 5.47 10.87
N LEU A 195 6.87 5.85 9.60
CA LEU A 195 6.14 5.18 8.52
C LEU A 195 7.03 4.13 7.89
N CYS A 196 6.58 2.87 7.92
CA CYS A 196 7.35 1.75 7.42
C CYS A 196 6.59 0.94 6.39
N GLN A 197 7.26 0.66 5.28
CA GLN A 197 6.82 -0.37 4.35
C GLN A 197 6.86 -1.71 5.09
N ILE A 198 5.77 -2.48 5.02
CA ILE A 198 5.65 -3.75 5.76
C ILE A 198 5.95 -4.96 4.88
N TYR A 199 5.55 -4.91 3.60
CA TYR A 199 5.68 -6.03 2.68
C TYR A 199 6.57 -5.69 1.48
N GLU A 200 7.55 -6.55 1.17
CA GLU A 200 8.49 -6.34 0.06
C GLU A 200 7.79 -6.27 -1.30
N ASN A 201 6.68 -7.01 -1.48
CA ASN A 201 5.88 -7.01 -2.71
C ASN A 201 4.89 -5.83 -2.82
N GLU A 202 4.78 -4.99 -1.80
CA GLU A 202 3.81 -3.88 -1.73
C GLU A 202 4.52 -2.60 -1.34
N SER A 203 5.26 -2.00 -2.29
CA SER A 203 6.00 -0.74 -2.07
C SER A 203 5.12 0.45 -1.72
N TRP A 204 3.80 0.30 -1.86
CA TRP A 204 2.79 1.30 -1.54
C TRP A 204 2.25 1.18 -0.11
N HIS A 205 2.36 0.02 0.55
CA HIS A 205 1.68 -0.26 1.83
C HIS A 205 2.55 0.17 3.03
N TYR A 206 2.10 1.18 3.77
CA TYR A 206 2.77 1.71 4.95
C TYR A 206 1.92 1.59 6.21
N GLU A 207 2.57 1.24 7.32
CA GLU A 207 1.98 1.26 8.65
C GLU A 207 2.82 2.11 9.61
N LEU A 208 2.20 2.59 10.69
CA LEU A 208 2.90 3.31 11.74
C LEU A 208 3.70 2.33 12.63
N ARG A 209 4.99 2.60 12.79
CA ARG A 209 5.96 1.99 13.70
C ARG A 209 6.71 3.11 14.41
N PRO A 210 6.17 3.64 15.53
CA PRO A 210 6.73 4.81 16.20
C PRO A 210 8.22 4.66 16.56
N GLU A 211 8.65 3.45 16.89
CA GLU A 211 10.03 3.12 17.23
C GLU A 211 10.99 3.31 16.05
N ALA A 212 10.50 3.32 14.81
CA ALA A 212 11.32 3.44 13.61
C ALA A 212 12.01 4.82 13.50
N VAL A 213 11.50 5.84 14.17
CA VAL A 213 12.15 7.16 14.25
C VAL A 213 13.55 7.06 14.87
N GLU A 214 13.73 6.17 15.84
CA GLU A 214 14.99 5.96 16.54
C GLU A 214 15.75 4.74 16.03
N GLN A 215 15.02 3.68 15.65
CA GLN A 215 15.59 2.35 15.41
C GLN A 215 15.62 1.96 13.93
N GLY A 216 15.01 2.77 13.05
CA GLY A 216 14.72 2.39 11.68
C GLY A 216 13.56 1.39 11.58
N CYS A 217 13.09 1.16 10.35
CA CYS A 217 11.99 0.24 10.13
C CYS A 217 12.38 -1.21 10.45
N PRO A 218 11.44 -2.01 10.99
CA PRO A 218 11.67 -3.44 11.15
C PRO A 218 11.90 -4.11 9.79
N PRO A 219 12.50 -5.31 9.76
CA PRO A 219 12.58 -6.10 8.54
C PRO A 219 11.20 -6.30 7.91
N MET A 220 11.11 -6.11 6.60
CA MET A 220 9.89 -6.37 5.85
C MET A 220 9.60 -7.87 5.77
N PHE A 221 8.31 -8.21 5.69
CA PHE A 221 7.89 -9.54 5.26
C PHE A 221 7.92 -9.61 3.74
N ARG A 222 8.09 -10.80 3.17
CA ARG A 222 8.10 -10.97 1.71
C ARG A 222 6.76 -10.61 1.06
N ASP A 223 5.67 -11.05 1.70
CA ASP A 223 4.28 -10.78 1.38
C ASP A 223 3.42 -11.04 2.65
N PRO A 224 2.12 -10.70 2.67
CA PRO A 224 1.27 -10.88 3.85
C PRO A 224 1.23 -12.30 4.42
N THR A 225 1.51 -13.34 3.62
CA THR A 225 1.48 -14.72 4.12
C THR A 225 2.62 -15.06 5.09
N ASP A 226 3.68 -14.24 5.11
CA ASP A 226 4.80 -14.38 6.05
C ASP A 226 4.57 -13.57 7.36
N ASP A 227 3.52 -12.73 7.44
CA ASP A 227 3.19 -11.93 8.62
C ASP A 227 2.37 -12.73 9.64
N PRO A 228 2.87 -12.93 10.88
CA PRO A 228 2.17 -13.72 11.89
C PRO A 228 0.80 -13.15 12.28
N ARG A 229 0.53 -11.87 12.04
CA ARG A 229 -0.79 -11.25 12.29
C ARG A 229 -1.88 -11.79 11.37
N MET A 230 -1.51 -12.39 10.23
CA MET A 230 -2.45 -12.91 9.25
C MET A 230 -3.00 -14.31 9.61
N ASN A 231 -2.58 -14.88 10.73
CA ASN A 231 -3.01 -16.21 11.16
C ASN A 231 -3.30 -16.27 12.69
N PRO A 232 -4.34 -15.56 13.16
CA PRO A 232 -4.68 -15.43 14.59
C PRO A 232 -5.34 -16.67 15.23
#